data_AF-A0A6N6M1R3-F1
#
_entry.id   AF-A0A6N6M1R3-F1
#
_cell.length_a   1.000
_cell.length_b   1.000
_cell.length_c   1.000
_cell.angle_alpha   90.00
_cell.angle_beta   90.00
_cell.angle_gamma   90.00
#
_symmetry.space_group_name_H-M   'P 1'
#
loop_
_entity.id
_entity.type
_entity.pdbx_description
1 polymer ?
#
loop_
_entity_poly.entity_id
_entity_poly.type
_entity_poly.pdbx_seq_one_letter_code
_entity_poly.pdbx_strand_id
1 'polypeptide(L)'
;MARRLRIYFIGVGLGLILTWALVLRNRNADELLAWTPKNRILNELKADSNLQYPDEYTCLLKCHELTSLDIENVMNDGEINFKESSTRSEPRIYQIEWEKSSSVTVFGEFEFSSDSTHTLLDFGIVGREKDCAC
;
A
#
# COMPACT_ATOMS: atom_id res chain seq x y z
N MET A 1 -4.65 45.72 -25.07
CA MET A 1 -4.17 44.58 -24.25
C MET A 1 -5.20 43.46 -24.07
N ALA A 2 -6.49 43.74 -23.85
CA ALA A 2 -7.53 42.72 -23.61
C ALA A 2 -7.68 41.63 -24.70
N ARG A 3 -7.46 41.97 -25.99
CA ARG A 3 -7.55 40.99 -27.09
C ARG A 3 -6.50 39.88 -26.99
N ARG A 4 -5.28 40.20 -26.52
CA ARG A 4 -4.20 39.21 -26.34
C ARG A 4 -4.48 38.30 -25.15
N LEU A 5 -5.00 38.86 -24.05
CA LEU A 5 -5.44 38.09 -22.89
C LEU A 5 -6.57 37.12 -23.22
N ARG A 6 -7.57 37.53 -23.99
CA ARG A 6 -8.68 36.63 -24.40
C ARG A 6 -8.20 35.41 -25.17
N ILE A 7 -7.27 35.59 -26.13
CA ILE A 7 -6.73 34.47 -26.92
C ILE A 7 -5.92 33.52 -26.02
N TYR A 8 -5.16 34.06 -25.07
CA TYR A 8 -4.42 33.26 -24.09
C TYR A 8 -5.34 32.42 -23.20
N PHE A 9 -6.40 33.01 -22.63
CA PHE A 9 -7.35 32.26 -21.79
C PHE A 9 -8.11 31.17 -22.54
N ILE A 10 -8.40 31.36 -23.84
CA ILE A 10 -9.01 30.32 -24.67
C ILE A 10 -8.04 29.14 -24.82
N GLY A 11 -6.76 29.41 -25.10
CA GLY A 11 -5.73 28.37 -25.19
C GLY A 11 -5.52 27.63 -23.87
N VAL A 12 -5.44 28.35 -22.75
CA VAL A 12 -5.33 27.76 -21.41
C VAL A 12 -6.57 26.92 -21.08
N GLY A 13 -7.77 27.42 -21.36
CA GLY A 13 -9.01 26.68 -21.15
C GLY A 13 -9.07 25.39 -21.96
N LEU A 14 -8.70 25.44 -23.25
CA LEU A 14 -8.58 24.24 -24.08
C LEU A 14 -7.54 23.25 -23.53
N GLY A 15 -6.38 23.73 -23.07
CA GLY A 15 -5.36 22.89 -22.44
C GLY A 15 -5.85 22.21 -21.16
N LEU A 16 -6.59 22.92 -20.31
CA LEU A 16 -7.19 22.37 -19.09
C LEU A 16 -8.28 21.34 -19.40
N ILE A 17 -9.11 21.59 -20.42
CA ILE A 17 -10.15 20.64 -20.84
C ILE A 17 -9.51 19.36 -21.38
N LEU A 18 -8.46 19.47 -22.21
CA LEU A 18 -7.76 18.31 -22.78
C LEU A 18 -7.04 17.50 -21.71
N THR A 19 -6.33 18.15 -20.79
CA THR A 19 -5.66 17.48 -19.67
C THR A 19 -6.68 16.81 -18.74
N TRP A 20 -7.79 17.47 -18.44
CA TRP A 20 -8.88 16.84 -17.68
C TRP A 20 -9.46 15.63 -18.42
N ALA A 21 -9.79 15.76 -19.70
CA ALA A 21 -10.44 14.69 -20.47
C ALA A 21 -9.54 13.48 -20.74
N LEU A 22 -8.25 13.71 -21.02
CA LEU A 22 -7.30 12.64 -21.38
C LEU A 22 -6.56 12.05 -20.19
N VAL A 23 -6.26 12.85 -19.16
CA VAL A 23 -5.41 12.42 -18.04
C VAL A 23 -6.22 12.19 -16.77
N LEU A 24 -7.19 13.04 -16.44
CA LEU A 24 -7.86 12.98 -15.13
C LEU A 24 -9.20 12.23 -15.15
N ARG A 25 -9.95 12.26 -16.26
CA ARG A 25 -11.35 11.81 -16.31
C ARG A 25 -11.55 10.33 -15.95
N ASN A 26 -10.58 9.48 -16.24
CA ASN A 26 -10.72 8.03 -16.10
C ASN A 26 -9.60 7.37 -15.28
N ARG A 27 -8.82 8.17 -14.53
CA ARG A 27 -7.73 7.66 -13.69
C ARG A 27 -8.08 7.89 -12.24
N ASN A 28 -7.93 6.85 -11.43
CA ASN A 28 -8.10 6.95 -9.99
C ASN A 28 -6.88 7.63 -9.35
N ALA A 29 -7.04 8.16 -8.13
CA ALA A 29 -5.95 8.78 -7.39
C ALA A 29 -4.74 7.83 -7.26
N ASP A 30 -4.99 6.54 -7.06
CA ASP A 30 -3.96 5.52 -6.90
C ASP A 30 -3.13 5.30 -8.17
N GLU A 31 -3.74 5.43 -9.35
CA GLU A 31 -3.04 5.33 -10.64
C GLU A 31 -2.22 6.58 -10.97
N LEU A 32 -2.69 7.74 -10.54
CA LEU A 32 -1.95 9.00 -10.69
C LEU A 32 -0.77 9.07 -9.70
N LEU A 33 -0.93 8.46 -8.53
CA LEU A 33 0.05 8.40 -7.46
C LEU A 33 0.82 7.07 -7.43
N ALA A 34 0.73 6.24 -8.47
CA ALA A 34 1.43 4.96 -8.56
C ALA A 34 2.96 5.08 -8.45
N TRP A 35 3.51 6.27 -8.72
CA TRP A 35 4.94 6.57 -8.56
C TRP A 35 5.36 6.77 -7.10
N THR A 36 4.41 7.04 -6.19
CA THR A 36 4.71 7.30 -4.78
C THR A 36 5.32 6.06 -4.13
N PRO A 37 6.24 6.21 -3.16
CA PRO A 37 6.87 5.08 -2.49
C PRO A 37 5.86 4.09 -1.90
N LYS A 38 4.76 4.61 -1.31
CA LYS A 38 3.65 3.81 -0.78
C LYS A 38 3.07 2.88 -1.85
N ASN A 39 2.57 3.47 -2.94
CA ASN A 39 1.89 2.70 -3.99
C ASN A 39 2.86 1.78 -4.73
N ARG A 40 4.15 2.12 -4.83
CA ARG A 40 5.16 1.23 -5.41
C ARG A 40 5.33 -0.06 -4.62
N ILE A 41 5.51 0.04 -3.29
CA ILE A 41 5.72 -1.12 -2.42
C ILE A 41 4.46 -2.01 -2.42
N LEU A 42 3.27 -1.42 -2.30
CA LEU A 42 2.01 -2.17 -2.35
C LEU A 42 1.80 -2.85 -3.71
N ASN A 43 2.10 -2.17 -4.82
CA ASN A 43 1.98 -2.75 -6.15
C ASN A 43 2.98 -3.89 -6.38
N GLU A 44 4.18 -3.81 -5.78
CA GLU A 44 5.18 -4.88 -5.81
C GLU A 44 4.67 -6.11 -5.06
N LEU A 45 4.13 -5.94 -3.85
CA LEU A 45 3.51 -7.04 -3.09
C LEU A 45 2.30 -7.65 -3.80
N LYS A 46 1.44 -6.82 -4.41
CA LYS A 46 0.29 -7.28 -5.22
C LYS A 46 0.72 -8.08 -6.45
N ALA A 47 1.84 -7.69 -7.07
CA ALA A 47 2.34 -8.33 -8.27
C ALA A 47 3.13 -9.62 -7.95
N ASP A 48 3.60 -9.79 -6.71
CA ASP A 48 4.30 -11.00 -6.29
C ASP A 48 3.33 -12.17 -6.12
N SER A 49 3.37 -13.11 -7.07
CA SER A 49 2.60 -14.35 -7.00
C SER A 49 3.22 -15.41 -6.08
N ASN A 50 4.44 -15.19 -5.59
CA ASN A 50 5.25 -16.16 -4.84
C ASN A 50 5.51 -15.72 -3.40
N LEU A 51 4.62 -14.90 -2.83
CA LEU A 51 4.73 -14.45 -1.45
C LEU A 51 4.85 -15.66 -0.50
N GLN A 52 5.91 -15.70 0.29
CA GLN A 52 6.15 -16.77 1.25
C GLN A 52 5.49 -16.42 2.58
N TYR A 53 4.68 -17.35 3.07
CA TYR A 53 4.04 -17.26 4.37
C TYR A 53 4.78 -18.12 5.38
N PRO A 54 4.84 -17.72 6.66
CA PRO A 54 5.47 -18.51 7.71
C PRO A 54 4.67 -19.81 7.93
N ASP A 55 5.33 -20.87 8.38
CA ASP A 55 4.67 -22.17 8.65
C ASP A 55 3.52 -22.03 9.69
N GLU A 56 3.68 -21.07 10.60
CA GLU A 56 2.73 -20.73 11.65
C GLU A 56 1.57 -19.83 11.19
N TYR A 57 1.53 -19.43 9.91
CA TYR A 57 0.55 -18.48 9.37
C TYR A 57 -0.91 -18.84 9.72
N THR A 58 -1.28 -20.11 9.57
CA THR A 58 -2.64 -20.56 9.90
C THR A 58 -2.95 -20.55 11.41
N CYS A 59 -1.93 -20.70 12.26
CA CYS A 59 -2.04 -20.62 13.71
C CYS A 59 -2.22 -19.16 14.15
N LEU A 60 -1.37 -18.28 13.64
CA LEU A 60 -1.41 -16.84 13.91
C LEU A 60 -2.74 -16.22 13.44
N LEU A 61 -3.24 -16.59 12.27
CA LEU A 61 -4.56 -16.14 11.77
C LEU A 61 -5.68 -16.46 12.76
N LYS A 62 -5.72 -17.71 13.25
CA LYS A 62 -6.72 -18.14 14.22
C LYS A 62 -6.55 -17.42 15.56
N CYS A 63 -5.32 -17.21 16.00
CA CYS A 63 -5.04 -16.57 17.29
C CYS A 63 -5.48 -15.10 17.32
N HIS A 64 -5.23 -14.37 16.22
CA HIS A 64 -5.64 -12.98 16.07
C HIS A 64 -7.08 -12.81 15.59
N GLU A 65 -7.81 -13.90 15.35
CA GLU A 65 -9.18 -13.89 14.79
C GLU A 65 -9.22 -13.15 13.43
N LEU A 66 -8.13 -13.27 12.67
CA LEU A 66 -7.96 -12.71 11.34
C LEU A 66 -8.24 -13.76 10.28
N THR A 67 -8.71 -13.29 9.13
CA THR A 67 -8.91 -14.12 7.93
C THR A 67 -7.82 -13.83 6.91
N SER A 68 -7.58 -14.75 5.98
CA SER A 68 -6.65 -14.51 4.86
C SER A 68 -7.03 -13.25 4.07
N LEU A 69 -8.33 -12.95 3.97
CA LEU A 69 -8.85 -11.72 3.36
C LEU A 69 -8.39 -10.46 4.08
N ASP A 70 -8.22 -10.49 5.40
CA ASP A 70 -7.71 -9.33 6.15
C ASP A 70 -6.25 -9.04 5.78
N ILE A 71 -5.44 -10.08 5.59
CA ILE A 71 -4.04 -9.95 5.15
C ILE A 71 -3.96 -9.51 3.67
N GLU A 72 -4.84 -10.01 2.82
CA GLU A 72 -4.99 -9.51 1.45
C GLU A 72 -5.37 -8.02 1.44
N ASN A 73 -6.26 -7.57 2.34
CA ASN A 73 -6.62 -6.16 2.46
C ASN A 73 -5.45 -5.29 2.96
N VAL A 74 -4.60 -5.82 3.85
CA VAL A 74 -3.35 -5.14 4.26
C VAL A 74 -2.45 -4.89 3.04
N MET A 75 -2.27 -5.89 2.19
CA MET A 75 -1.48 -5.74 0.96
C MET A 75 -2.17 -4.84 -0.07
N ASN A 76 -3.51 -4.82 -0.07
CA ASN A 76 -4.27 -4.09 -1.07
C ASN A 76 -4.41 -2.59 -0.78
N ASP A 77 -4.85 -2.26 0.41
CA ASP A 77 -5.28 -0.91 0.79
C ASP A 77 -4.57 -0.38 2.04
N GLY A 78 -3.52 -1.08 2.50
CA GLY A 78 -2.76 -0.71 3.68
C GLY A 78 -1.96 0.59 3.53
N GLU A 79 -1.60 1.16 4.67
CA GLU A 79 -0.71 2.30 4.84
C GLU A 79 0.64 1.85 5.35
N ILE A 80 1.74 2.36 4.79
CA ILE A 80 3.08 1.96 5.20
C ILE A 80 3.52 2.83 6.38
N ASN A 81 3.81 2.18 7.50
CA ASN A 81 4.40 2.85 8.66
C ASN A 81 5.92 2.93 8.49
N PHE A 82 6.39 3.98 7.81
CA PHE A 82 7.83 4.21 7.58
C PHE A 82 8.64 4.47 8.85
N LYS A 83 8.01 4.69 10.02
CA LYS A 83 8.72 4.89 11.29
C LYS A 83 9.20 3.57 11.87
N GLU A 84 8.33 2.57 11.83
CA GLU A 84 8.61 1.22 12.32
C GLU A 84 9.26 0.34 11.22
N SER A 85 9.14 0.73 9.95
CA SER A 85 9.78 0.04 8.83
C SER A 85 11.30 0.24 8.80
N SER A 86 12.06 -0.84 8.69
CA SER A 86 13.50 -0.80 8.43
C SER A 86 13.81 -0.73 6.93
N THR A 87 13.81 0.49 6.38
CA THR A 87 14.05 0.73 4.94
C THR A 87 15.53 0.74 4.53
N ARG A 88 16.46 0.70 5.50
CA ARG A 88 17.92 0.80 5.28
C ARG A 88 18.68 -0.48 5.59
N SER A 89 18.03 -1.48 6.18
CA SER A 89 18.61 -2.81 6.36
C SER A 89 18.54 -3.60 5.05
N GLU A 90 19.47 -4.53 4.90
CA GLU A 90 19.38 -5.60 3.91
C GLU A 90 19.20 -6.90 4.70
N PRO A 91 18.04 -7.58 4.61
CA PRO A 91 16.86 -7.25 3.80
C PRO A 91 16.01 -6.10 4.37
N ARG A 92 15.18 -5.48 3.52
CA ARG A 92 14.33 -4.33 3.91
C ARG A 92 13.05 -4.84 4.53
N ILE A 93 12.64 -4.27 5.66
CA ILE A 93 11.42 -4.69 6.37
C ILE A 93 10.42 -3.55 6.34
N TYR A 94 9.22 -3.79 5.83
CA TYR A 94 8.14 -2.83 5.78
C TYR A 94 6.98 -3.28 6.65
N GLN A 95 6.54 -2.40 7.56
CA GLN A 95 5.32 -2.58 8.33
C GLN A 95 4.17 -1.88 7.61
N ILE A 96 3.13 -2.64 7.29
CA ILE A 96 1.94 -2.16 6.59
C ILE A 96 0.74 -2.32 7.51
N GLU A 97 0.04 -1.22 7.73
CA GLU A 97 -1.13 -1.13 8.61
C GLU A 97 -2.41 -0.96 7.80
N TRP A 98 -3.47 -1.65 8.16
CA TRP A 98 -4.79 -1.50 7.55
C TRP A 98 -5.87 -1.35 8.61
N GLU A 99 -6.68 -0.32 8.45
CA GLU A 99 -7.80 -0.03 9.35
C GLU A 99 -9.02 -0.87 8.95
N LYS A 100 -9.26 -1.96 9.69
CA LYS A 100 -10.43 -2.83 9.48
C LYS A 100 -11.73 -2.17 9.96
N SER A 101 -11.63 -1.37 11.02
CA SER A 101 -12.70 -0.59 11.63
C SER A 101 -12.09 0.54 12.45
N SER A 102 -12.89 1.54 12.85
CA SER A 102 -12.45 2.76 13.57
C SER A 102 -11.73 2.54 14.91
N SER A 103 -11.57 1.29 15.33
CA SER A 103 -10.90 0.87 16.57
C SER A 103 -9.95 -0.33 16.40
N VAL A 104 -9.80 -0.88 15.19
CA VAL A 104 -8.99 -2.09 14.94
C VAL A 104 -8.11 -1.87 13.72
N THR A 105 -6.80 -1.70 13.98
CA THR A 105 -5.77 -1.63 12.95
C THR A 105 -5.00 -2.94 12.92
N VAL A 106 -4.97 -3.59 11.77
CA VAL A 106 -4.20 -4.80 11.51
C VAL A 106 -2.85 -4.37 10.94
N PHE A 107 -1.75 -4.95 11.38
CA PHE A 107 -0.44 -4.73 10.77
C PHE A 107 0.14 -6.03 10.22
N GLY A 108 0.94 -5.94 9.17
CA GLY A 108 1.75 -7.03 8.63
C GLY A 108 3.16 -6.55 8.34
N GLU A 109 4.15 -7.33 8.72
CA GLU A 109 5.57 -7.09 8.48
C GLU A 109 6.06 -7.91 7.30
N PHE A 110 6.48 -7.22 6.25
CA PHE A 110 6.95 -7.83 5.02
C PHE A 110 8.43 -7.57 4.85
N GLU A 111 9.19 -8.63 4.65
CA GLU A 111 10.60 -8.60 4.33
C GLU A 111 10.79 -8.69 2.81
N PHE A 112 11.60 -7.78 2.29
CA PHE A 112 11.98 -7.67 0.90
C PHE A 112 13.43 -8.11 0.79
N SER A 113 13.63 -9.34 0.33
CA SER A 113 14.96 -9.88 0.05
C SER A 113 15.50 -9.35 -1.27
N SER A 114 16.83 -9.33 -1.40
CA SER A 114 17.52 -8.93 -2.64
C SER A 114 17.16 -9.81 -3.85
N ASP A 115 16.68 -11.02 -3.59
CA ASP A 115 16.42 -12.05 -4.59
C ASP A 115 14.99 -11.98 -5.16
N SER A 116 14.30 -10.84 -4.99
CA SER A 116 12.90 -10.60 -5.42
C SER A 116 11.88 -11.53 -4.77
N THR A 117 12.23 -12.16 -3.66
CA THR A 117 11.31 -12.93 -2.82
C THR A 117 10.83 -12.05 -1.68
N HIS A 118 9.50 -11.98 -1.50
CA HIS A 118 8.88 -11.25 -0.42
C HIS A 118 8.32 -12.25 0.60
N THR A 119 8.68 -12.07 1.87
CA THR A 119 8.33 -12.96 2.98
C THR A 119 7.47 -12.19 3.98
N LEU A 120 6.36 -12.78 4.41
CA LEU A 120 5.61 -12.27 5.57
C LEU A 120 6.31 -12.81 6.83
N LEU A 121 6.81 -11.91 7.69
CA LEU A 121 7.48 -12.29 8.93
C LEU A 121 6.48 -12.46 10.07
N ASP A 122 5.65 -11.43 10.28
CA ASP A 122 4.67 -11.39 11.36
C ASP A 122 3.47 -10.55 10.98
N PHE A 123 2.33 -10.77 11.65
CA PHE A 123 1.13 -9.97 11.50
C PHE A 123 0.28 -10.00 12.76
N GLY A 124 -0.36 -8.88 13.07
CA GLY A 124 -1.11 -8.73 14.32
C GLY A 124 -2.08 -7.56 14.31
N ILE A 125 -2.60 -7.23 15.49
CA ILE A 125 -3.46 -6.07 15.70
C ILE A 125 -2.71 -5.06 16.54
N VAL A 126 -2.59 -3.82 16.06
CA VAL A 126 -1.92 -2.74 16.76
C VAL A 126 -2.61 -2.50 18.11
N GLY A 127 -1.85 -2.57 19.21
CA GLY A 127 -2.37 -2.37 20.57
C GLY A 127 -3.00 -3.61 21.22
N ARG A 128 -2.95 -4.78 20.57
CA ARG A 128 -3.31 -6.07 21.19
C ARG A 128 -2.16 -7.05 21.04
N GLU A 129 -1.31 -7.08 22.06
CA GLU A 129 -0.27 -8.10 22.22
C GLU A 129 -0.96 -9.40 22.70
N LYS A 130 -1.18 -10.33 21.77
CA LYS A 130 -1.57 -11.71 22.09
C LYS A 130 -0.32 -12.55 21.86
N ASP A 131 0.27 -13.07 22.92
CA ASP A 131 1.30 -14.10 22.82
C ASP A 131 0.64 -15.39 22.30
N CYS A 132 0.76 -15.59 21.00
CA CYS A 132 0.33 -16.81 20.34
C CYS A 132 1.51 -17.79 20.41
N ALA A 133 1.39 -18.82 21.24
CA ALA A 133 2.34 -19.94 21.24
C ALA A 133 2.06 -20.83 20.01
N CYS A 134 2.50 -20.33 18.86
CA CYS A 134 2.78 -21.07 17.65
C CYS A 134 4.32 -21.29 17.64
#